data_AF-A0A914H5R1-F1
#
_entry.id   AF-A0A914H5R1-F1
#
_cell.length_a   1.000
_cell.length_b   1.000
_cell.length_c   1.000
_cell.angle_alpha   90.00
_cell.angle_beta   90.00
_cell.angle_gamma   90.00
#
_symmetry.space_group_name_H-M   'P 1'
#
loop_
_entity.id
_entity.type
_entity.pdbx_description
1 polymer ?
#
loop_
_entity_poly.entity_id
_entity_poly.type
_entity_poly.pdbx_seq_one_letter_code
_entity_poly.pdbx_strand_id
1 'polypeptide(L)'
;MQQLTQVLQQMLTNQQQNVPPIASVQPLPSLPNVECFEPAEDRSIADWLERFNFALDCAAPQLADDKKVKLLMTKLSEAAFGQYSKSCLPKKVTEFTFAKTEEHLKAAFGRPQSIWIDRYECLRASRNEDENFRAFINRHKRLLRDFEFRKLNEEQFLCLMLLTALKAPKEAELRKRILSKLAADGDRVKYDGVVEDLQMYQSTIAEAKVIEQPSSSKNLFAVKRKPFPMQKGSATLSPTQRVCWRCGKTSHPPIECPHSKTVCRKCNKVGHVEAQCARHQEWLNRNKGSKNTGKRACTLRMGGVLVNVVNQPTKLIEVPVSVNGSAVNFLLDSGAEVTVLNEETHCLIGAPRLSRCNEQAKYHDGTSCRLLGRGEATFKFGGIAKMGQFYVSKKGSLNLLGIEMLDAFGLLDDARKKVATALQLNTIKSDASDEKSLTGLKAKFPDVFCTGLGHCTKAKATLTLKADATPVYCRPRPAPYNTKLVVDAELDRLQAMNVIRPVEHSR
;
A
#
# COMPACT_ATOMS: atom_id res chain seq x y z
N MET A 1 -84.67 -48.94 -21.16
CA MET A 1 -84.18 -47.56 -20.99
C MET A 1 -83.51 -47.31 -19.64
N GLN A 2 -84.02 -47.85 -18.51
CA GLN A 2 -83.45 -47.59 -17.17
C GLN A 2 -81.99 -48.09 -16.98
N GLN A 3 -81.60 -49.23 -17.56
CA GLN A 3 -80.23 -49.74 -17.45
C GLN A 3 -79.19 -48.87 -18.20
N LEU A 4 -79.58 -48.26 -19.33
CA LEU A 4 -78.68 -47.39 -20.11
C LEU A 4 -78.41 -46.08 -19.36
N THR A 5 -79.43 -45.55 -18.67
CA THR A 5 -79.32 -44.36 -17.83
C THR A 5 -78.41 -44.62 -16.63
N GLN A 6 -78.51 -45.80 -16.00
CA GLN A 6 -77.65 -46.19 -14.88
C GLN A 6 -76.17 -46.31 -15.27
N VAL A 7 -75.88 -46.89 -16.44
CA VAL A 7 -74.51 -47.02 -16.95
C VAL A 7 -73.92 -45.65 -17.31
N LEU A 8 -74.69 -44.78 -17.97
CA LEU A 8 -74.26 -43.40 -18.26
C LEU A 8 -74.01 -42.58 -16.99
N GLN A 9 -74.84 -42.78 -15.96
CA GLN A 9 -74.68 -42.09 -14.68
C GLN A 9 -73.46 -42.61 -13.90
N GLN A 10 -73.15 -43.90 -13.99
CA GLN A 10 -71.92 -44.50 -13.45
C GLN A 10 -70.65 -44.04 -14.17
N MET A 11 -70.71 -43.86 -15.50
CA MET A 11 -69.58 -43.34 -16.28
C MET A 11 -69.34 -41.84 -16.02
N LEU A 12 -70.40 -41.05 -15.76
CA LEU A 12 -70.29 -39.65 -15.35
C LEU A 12 -69.72 -39.50 -13.94
N THR A 13 -70.09 -40.37 -12.99
CA THR A 13 -69.50 -40.35 -11.63
C THR A 13 -68.05 -40.82 -11.61
N ASN A 14 -67.66 -41.78 -12.47
CA ASN A 14 -66.26 -42.22 -12.57
C ASN A 14 -65.34 -41.21 -13.27
N GLN A 15 -65.87 -40.32 -14.13
CA GLN A 15 -65.09 -39.21 -14.69
C GLN A 15 -64.89 -38.05 -13.70
N GLN A 16 -65.76 -37.89 -12.69
CA GLN A 16 -65.61 -36.87 -11.65
C GLN A 16 -64.72 -37.30 -10.47
N GLN A 17 -64.42 -38.59 -10.32
CA GLN A 17 -63.55 -39.11 -9.25
C GLN A 17 -62.07 -39.28 -9.63
N ASN A 18 -61.71 -39.03 -10.91
CA ASN A 18 -60.33 -39.15 -11.41
C ASN A 18 -59.72 -37.81 -11.86
N VAL A 19 -60.28 -36.69 -11.43
CA VAL A 19 -59.55 -35.42 -11.45
C VAL A 19 -58.61 -35.47 -10.23
N PRO A 20 -57.27 -35.55 -10.41
CA PRO A 20 -56.37 -35.38 -9.28
C PRO A 20 -56.76 -34.07 -8.60
N PRO A 21 -56.81 -34.00 -7.25
CA PRO A 21 -57.16 -32.75 -6.59
C PRO A 21 -56.29 -31.68 -7.22
N ILE A 22 -56.91 -30.64 -7.79
CA ILE A 22 -56.18 -29.43 -8.17
C ILE A 22 -55.51 -29.03 -6.88
N ALA A 23 -54.22 -29.35 -6.76
CA ALA A 23 -53.42 -28.95 -5.63
C ALA A 23 -53.66 -27.46 -5.56
N SER A 24 -54.34 -27.01 -4.50
CA SER A 24 -54.53 -25.59 -4.27
C SER A 24 -53.13 -25.01 -4.37
N VAL A 25 -52.82 -24.34 -5.47
CA VAL A 25 -51.56 -23.63 -5.63
C VAL A 25 -51.72 -22.49 -4.65
N GLN A 26 -51.44 -22.76 -3.37
CA GLN A 26 -51.35 -21.73 -2.38
C GLN A 26 -50.29 -20.80 -2.93
N PRO A 27 -50.65 -19.54 -3.25
CA PRO A 27 -49.68 -18.60 -3.78
C PRO A 27 -48.52 -18.54 -2.79
N LEU A 28 -47.29 -18.52 -3.31
CA LEU A 28 -46.12 -18.32 -2.49
C LEU A 28 -46.36 -17.06 -1.62
N PRO A 29 -46.03 -17.11 -0.32
CA PRO A 29 -46.27 -16.00 0.58
C PRO A 29 -45.59 -14.74 0.03
N SER A 30 -46.31 -13.62 0.00
CA SER A 30 -45.71 -12.35 -0.41
C SER A 30 -44.76 -11.90 0.68
N LEU A 31 -43.46 -11.95 0.40
CA LEU A 31 -42.46 -11.40 1.30
C LEU A 31 -42.59 -9.86 1.35
N PRO A 32 -42.27 -9.23 2.49
CA PRO A 32 -41.99 -7.79 2.57
C PRO A 32 -41.01 -7.36 1.47
N ASN A 33 -40.94 -6.07 1.12
CA ASN A 33 -40.09 -5.50 0.06
C ASN A 33 -38.60 -5.90 0.18
N VAL A 34 -38.26 -7.12 -0.22
CA VAL A 34 -36.91 -7.62 -0.46
C VAL A 34 -36.69 -7.44 -1.95
N GLU A 35 -35.78 -6.52 -2.27
CA GLU A 35 -35.32 -6.29 -3.64
C GLU A 35 -34.67 -7.55 -4.20
N CYS A 36 -34.75 -7.71 -5.52
CA CYS A 36 -34.03 -8.79 -6.19
C CYS A 36 -32.52 -8.65 -5.95
N PHE A 37 -31.85 -9.78 -5.73
CA PHE A 37 -30.40 -9.83 -5.69
C PHE A 37 -29.83 -9.65 -7.09
N GLU A 38 -29.08 -8.57 -7.27
CA GLU A 38 -28.28 -8.29 -8.47
C GLU A 38 -26.80 -8.37 -8.08
N PRO A 39 -25.97 -9.19 -8.75
CA PRO A 39 -24.55 -9.27 -8.48
C PRO A 39 -23.87 -7.93 -8.80
N ALA A 40 -23.26 -7.29 -7.81
CA ALA A 40 -22.53 -6.04 -7.95
C ALA A 40 -21.35 -5.99 -6.96
N GLU A 41 -20.33 -5.19 -7.24
CA GLU A 41 -19.11 -5.09 -6.40
C GLU A 41 -19.39 -4.61 -4.96
N ASP A 42 -20.45 -3.82 -4.79
CA ASP A 42 -20.90 -3.20 -3.54
C ASP A 42 -22.01 -3.99 -2.82
N ARG A 43 -22.56 -5.05 -3.44
CA ARG A 43 -23.64 -5.86 -2.86
C ARG A 43 -23.12 -7.18 -2.29
N SER A 44 -23.30 -7.37 -0.98
CA SER A 44 -22.98 -8.62 -0.28
C SER A 44 -24.15 -9.60 -0.37
N ILE A 45 -23.94 -10.77 -1.00
CA ILE A 45 -24.93 -11.87 -0.99
C ILE A 45 -25.24 -12.33 0.44
N ALA A 46 -24.26 -12.28 1.36
CA ALA A 46 -24.46 -12.67 2.74
C ALA A 46 -25.44 -11.72 3.46
N ASP A 47 -25.27 -10.41 3.30
CA ASP A 47 -26.13 -9.40 3.93
C ASP A 47 -27.53 -9.43 3.31
N TRP A 48 -27.61 -9.69 1.99
CA TRP A 48 -28.88 -9.85 1.30
C TRP A 48 -29.63 -11.12 1.75
N LEU A 49 -28.94 -12.25 1.91
CA LEU A 49 -29.52 -13.49 2.46
C LEU A 49 -30.00 -13.31 3.89
N GLU A 50 -29.26 -12.57 4.73
CA GLU A 50 -29.69 -12.25 6.10
C GLU A 50 -31.00 -11.45 6.10
N ARG A 51 -31.12 -10.43 5.22
CA ARG A 51 -32.37 -9.68 5.04
C ARG A 51 -33.49 -10.56 4.48
N PHE A 52 -33.20 -11.45 3.54
CA PHE A 52 -34.17 -12.39 2.98
C PHE A 52 -34.71 -13.34 4.06
N ASN A 53 -33.81 -13.94 4.86
CA ASN A 53 -34.18 -14.82 5.97
C ASN A 53 -35.00 -14.09 7.02
N PHE A 54 -34.62 -12.87 7.40
CA PHE A 54 -35.42 -12.05 8.31
C PHE A 54 -36.84 -11.80 7.78
N ALA A 55 -36.97 -11.46 6.49
CA ALA A 55 -38.27 -11.25 5.86
C ALA A 55 -39.09 -12.55 5.79
N LEU A 56 -38.44 -13.68 5.53
CA LEU A 56 -39.04 -15.00 5.51
C LEU A 56 -39.54 -15.43 6.89
N ASP A 57 -38.76 -15.20 7.93
CA ASP A 57 -39.14 -15.51 9.32
C ASP A 57 -40.32 -14.64 9.78
N CYS A 58 -40.39 -13.38 9.33
CA CYS A 58 -41.52 -12.50 9.64
C CYS A 58 -42.81 -12.92 8.94
N ALA A 59 -42.73 -13.35 7.67
CA ALA A 59 -43.92 -13.57 6.83
C ALA A 59 -44.36 -15.04 6.77
N ALA A 60 -43.43 -15.98 6.89
CA ALA A 60 -43.69 -17.41 6.69
C ALA A 60 -42.66 -18.29 7.46
N PRO A 61 -42.63 -18.25 8.80
CA PRO A 61 -41.63 -18.97 9.61
C PRO A 61 -41.69 -20.50 9.45
N GLN A 62 -42.87 -21.04 9.15
CA GLN A 62 -43.12 -22.49 9.00
C GLN A 62 -43.15 -22.95 7.53
N LEU A 63 -42.58 -22.18 6.60
CA LEU A 63 -42.58 -22.54 5.18
C LEU A 63 -41.75 -23.81 4.94
N ALA A 64 -42.27 -24.74 4.13
CA ALA A 64 -41.53 -25.94 3.74
C ALA A 64 -40.26 -25.61 2.96
N ASP A 65 -39.21 -26.42 3.14
CA ASP A 65 -37.86 -26.17 2.61
C ASP A 65 -37.84 -25.97 1.08
N ASP A 66 -38.57 -26.79 0.32
CA ASP A 66 -38.67 -26.70 -1.14
C ASP A 66 -39.33 -25.38 -1.59
N LYS A 67 -40.32 -24.90 -0.81
CA LYS A 67 -40.98 -23.62 -1.05
C LYS A 67 -40.06 -22.45 -0.72
N LYS A 68 -39.21 -22.56 0.30
CA LYS A 68 -38.18 -21.55 0.62
C LYS A 68 -37.18 -21.40 -0.54
N VAL A 69 -36.70 -22.52 -1.09
CA VAL A 69 -35.81 -22.52 -2.27
C VAL A 69 -36.48 -21.86 -3.47
N LYS A 70 -37.71 -22.26 -3.81
CA LYS A 70 -38.45 -21.65 -4.93
C LYS A 70 -38.63 -20.15 -4.74
N LEU A 71 -39.01 -19.71 -3.54
CA LEU A 71 -39.19 -18.30 -3.21
C LEU A 71 -37.88 -17.51 -3.34
N LEU A 72 -36.77 -18.07 -2.85
CA LEU A 72 -35.44 -17.49 -2.98
C LEU A 72 -35.04 -17.31 -4.45
N MET A 73 -35.29 -18.31 -5.30
CA MET A 73 -35.01 -18.23 -6.74
C MET A 73 -35.80 -17.11 -7.43
N THR A 74 -37.04 -16.83 -7.02
CA THR A 74 -37.83 -15.70 -7.57
C THR A 74 -37.27 -14.33 -7.21
N LYS A 75 -36.38 -14.27 -6.22
CA LYS A 75 -35.74 -13.04 -5.73
C LYS A 75 -34.32 -12.87 -6.23
N LEU A 76 -33.84 -13.71 -7.14
CA LEU A 76 -32.60 -13.50 -7.88
C LEU A 76 -32.89 -12.74 -9.19
N SER A 77 -31.98 -11.88 -9.63
CA SER A 77 -32.03 -11.34 -10.99
C SER A 77 -31.86 -12.45 -12.03
N GLU A 78 -32.22 -12.19 -13.28
CA GLU A 78 -32.06 -13.16 -14.37
C GLU A 78 -30.59 -13.62 -14.50
N ALA A 79 -29.65 -12.69 -14.37
CA ALA A 79 -28.22 -12.98 -14.39
C ALA A 79 -27.79 -13.86 -13.22
N ALA A 80 -28.18 -13.51 -11.99
CA ALA A 80 -27.87 -14.29 -10.80
C ALA A 80 -28.47 -15.70 -10.85
N PHE A 81 -29.75 -15.81 -11.23
CA PHE A 81 -30.41 -17.10 -11.37
C PHE A 81 -29.72 -17.96 -12.43
N GLY A 82 -29.40 -17.38 -13.60
CA GLY A 82 -28.73 -18.08 -14.68
C GLY A 82 -27.34 -18.62 -14.29
N GLN A 83 -26.55 -17.83 -13.55
CA GLN A 83 -25.24 -18.27 -13.06
C GLN A 83 -25.37 -19.36 -11.99
N TYR A 84 -26.28 -19.18 -11.03
CA TYR A 84 -26.54 -20.18 -9.99
C TYR A 84 -27.02 -21.52 -10.59
N SER A 85 -28.02 -21.47 -11.48
CA SER A 85 -28.57 -22.66 -12.12
C SER A 85 -27.53 -23.44 -12.91
N LYS A 86 -26.57 -22.77 -13.56
CA LYS A 86 -25.44 -23.42 -14.25
C LYS A 86 -24.49 -24.09 -13.25
N SER A 87 -24.23 -23.46 -12.10
CA SER A 87 -23.37 -24.01 -11.05
C SER A 87 -23.93 -25.27 -10.39
N CYS A 88 -25.25 -25.45 -10.43
CA CYS A 88 -25.95 -26.60 -9.86
C CYS A 88 -25.86 -27.87 -10.70
N LEU A 89 -25.44 -27.78 -11.97
CA LEU A 89 -25.43 -28.91 -12.89
C LEU A 89 -24.52 -30.04 -12.38
N PRO A 90 -24.95 -31.31 -12.50
CA PRO A 90 -26.10 -31.80 -13.28
C PRO A 90 -27.47 -31.77 -12.56
N LYS A 91 -27.54 -31.34 -11.29
CA LYS A 91 -28.78 -31.34 -10.49
C LYS A 91 -29.61 -30.08 -10.76
N LYS A 92 -30.93 -30.15 -10.56
CA LYS A 92 -31.82 -28.98 -10.62
C LYS A 92 -31.74 -28.15 -9.35
N VAL A 93 -32.02 -26.85 -9.46
CA VAL A 93 -32.02 -25.90 -8.33
C VAL A 93 -32.95 -26.33 -7.18
N THR A 94 -34.04 -27.04 -7.47
CA THR A 94 -35.01 -27.53 -6.48
C THR A 94 -34.62 -28.81 -5.77
N GLU A 95 -33.51 -29.45 -6.16
CA GLU A 95 -33.02 -30.69 -5.53
C GLU A 95 -32.13 -30.43 -4.31
N PHE A 96 -31.76 -29.16 -4.09
CA PHE A 96 -30.97 -28.74 -2.93
C PHE A 96 -31.89 -28.31 -1.80
N THR A 97 -31.45 -28.55 -0.56
CA THR A 97 -32.11 -27.98 0.61
C THR A 97 -31.85 -26.48 0.69
N PHE A 98 -32.70 -25.75 1.40
CA PHE A 98 -32.55 -24.30 1.55
C PHE A 98 -31.15 -23.91 2.06
N ALA A 99 -30.66 -24.59 3.10
CA ALA A 99 -29.33 -24.35 3.66
C ALA A 99 -28.20 -24.57 2.63
N LYS A 100 -28.29 -25.62 1.79
CA LYS A 100 -27.30 -25.87 0.73
C LYS A 100 -27.39 -24.85 -0.39
N THR A 101 -28.60 -24.39 -0.71
CA THR A 101 -28.80 -23.30 -1.66
C THR A 101 -28.12 -22.01 -1.18
N GLU A 102 -28.27 -21.65 0.10
CA GLU A 102 -27.56 -20.50 0.67
C GLU A 102 -26.04 -20.64 0.61
N GLU A 103 -25.50 -21.83 0.93
CA GLU A 103 -24.07 -22.11 0.85
C GLU A 103 -23.55 -21.95 -0.59
N HIS A 104 -24.24 -22.53 -1.56
CA HIS A 104 -23.85 -22.43 -2.97
C HIS A 104 -23.96 -20.99 -3.49
N LEU A 105 -24.97 -20.22 -3.09
CA LEU A 105 -25.09 -18.80 -3.46
C LEU A 105 -23.94 -17.97 -2.85
N LYS A 106 -23.57 -18.25 -1.60
CA LYS A 106 -22.39 -17.63 -0.96
C LYS A 106 -21.10 -18.01 -1.69
N ALA A 107 -20.96 -19.26 -2.15
CA ALA A 107 -19.80 -19.68 -2.94
C ALA A 107 -19.76 -19.06 -4.34
N ALA A 108 -20.93 -18.88 -4.99
CA ALA A 108 -21.03 -18.37 -6.35
C ALA A 108 -20.90 -16.84 -6.46
N PHE A 109 -21.41 -16.12 -5.47
CA PHE A 109 -21.51 -14.64 -5.49
C PHE A 109 -20.80 -13.96 -4.32
N GLY A 110 -20.33 -14.72 -3.34
CA GLY A 110 -19.56 -14.18 -2.23
C GLY A 110 -18.13 -13.86 -2.63
N ARG A 111 -17.47 -13.04 -1.82
CA ARG A 111 -16.02 -12.84 -1.94
C ARG A 111 -15.31 -14.16 -1.61
N PRO A 112 -14.17 -14.48 -2.25
CA PRO A 112 -13.36 -15.62 -1.88
C PRO A 112 -13.08 -15.61 -0.37
N GLN A 113 -13.66 -16.56 0.36
CA GLN A 113 -13.57 -16.61 1.81
C GLN A 113 -12.20 -17.13 2.22
N SER A 114 -11.29 -16.20 2.53
CA SER A 114 -10.05 -16.54 3.20
C SER A 114 -10.00 -15.82 4.52
N ILE A 115 -10.13 -16.59 5.60
CA ILE A 115 -10.02 -16.08 6.97
C ILE A 115 -8.71 -15.30 7.17
N TRP A 116 -7.65 -15.65 6.45
CA TRP A 116 -6.37 -14.94 6.48
C TRP A 116 -6.43 -13.57 5.82
N ILE A 117 -7.18 -13.45 4.73
CA ILE A 117 -7.41 -12.15 4.07
C ILE A 117 -8.31 -11.28 4.94
N ASP A 118 -9.38 -11.83 5.51
CA ASP A 118 -10.27 -11.09 6.40
C ASP A 118 -9.50 -10.57 7.63
N ARG A 119 -8.66 -11.43 8.23
CA ARG A 119 -7.78 -11.06 9.34
C ARG A 119 -6.78 -9.97 8.93
N TYR A 120 -6.15 -10.11 7.76
CA TYR A 120 -5.19 -9.15 7.23
C TYR A 120 -5.82 -7.78 6.92
N GLU A 121 -6.99 -7.75 6.27
CA GLU A 121 -7.71 -6.51 5.96
C GLU A 121 -8.17 -5.80 7.22
N CYS A 122 -8.63 -6.54 8.24
CA CYS A 122 -8.98 -5.96 9.54
C CYS A 122 -7.77 -5.28 10.21
N LEU A 123 -6.60 -5.92 10.23
CA LEU A 123 -5.39 -5.35 10.87
C LEU A 123 -4.84 -4.13 10.11
N ARG A 124 -5.05 -4.07 8.80
CA ARG A 124 -4.60 -2.95 7.96
C ARG A 124 -5.64 -1.84 7.85
N ALA A 125 -6.84 -2.04 8.39
CA ALA A 125 -7.93 -1.09 8.30
C ALA A 125 -7.55 0.23 8.97
N SER A 126 -7.56 1.30 8.17
CA SER A 126 -7.41 2.68 8.63
C SER A 126 -8.63 3.49 8.19
N ARG A 127 -8.85 4.64 8.84
CA ARG A 127 -9.92 5.57 8.46
C ARG A 127 -9.47 6.36 7.25
N ASN A 128 -10.30 6.42 6.21
CA ASN A 128 -10.04 7.27 5.04
C ASN A 128 -10.30 8.75 5.38
N GLU A 129 -9.66 9.68 4.67
CA GLU A 129 -9.84 11.12 4.92
C GLU A 129 -11.29 11.59 4.76
N ASP A 130 -11.98 11.07 3.74
CA ASP A 130 -13.37 11.41 3.42
C ASP A 130 -14.41 10.58 4.19
N GLU A 131 -13.99 9.63 5.04
CA GLU A 131 -14.90 8.73 5.72
C GLU A 131 -15.39 9.30 7.06
N ASN A 132 -16.71 9.44 7.17
CA ASN A 132 -17.33 9.80 8.44
C ASN A 132 -16.97 8.77 9.54
N PHE A 133 -16.67 9.25 10.75
CA PHE A 133 -16.24 8.40 11.85
C PHE A 133 -17.24 7.28 12.20
N ARG A 134 -18.55 7.51 12.11
CA ARG A 134 -19.55 6.46 12.36
C ARG A 134 -19.54 5.39 11.27
N ALA A 135 -19.35 5.78 10.01
CA ALA A 135 -19.18 4.83 8.92
C ALA A 135 -17.93 3.97 9.14
N PHE A 136 -16.82 4.59 9.55
CA PHE A 136 -15.59 3.88 9.91
C PHE A 136 -15.81 2.86 11.04
N ILE A 137 -16.47 3.27 12.14
CA ILE A 137 -16.75 2.36 13.26
C ILE A 137 -17.61 1.18 12.82
N ASN A 138 -18.63 1.40 11.99
CA ASN A 138 -19.47 0.31 11.48
C ASN A 138 -18.68 -0.64 10.57
N ARG A 139 -17.84 -0.10 9.69
CA ARG A 139 -16.92 -0.89 8.85
C ARG A 139 -15.93 -1.69 9.69
N HIS A 140 -15.36 -1.08 10.72
CA HIS A 140 -14.40 -1.73 11.62
C HIS A 140 -15.06 -2.84 12.45
N LYS A 141 -16.28 -2.63 12.96
CA LYS A 141 -17.07 -3.68 13.64
C LYS A 141 -17.32 -4.89 12.74
N ARG A 142 -17.65 -4.66 11.46
CA ARG A 142 -17.80 -5.73 10.47
C ARG A 142 -16.49 -6.49 10.29
N LEU A 143 -15.37 -5.80 10.11
CA LEU A 143 -14.05 -6.44 9.97
C LEU A 143 -13.66 -7.25 11.21
N LEU A 144 -13.95 -6.76 12.42
CA LEU A 144 -13.69 -7.49 13.68
C LEU A 144 -14.56 -8.74 13.84
N ARG A 145 -15.81 -8.70 13.36
CA ARG A 145 -16.67 -9.89 13.31
C ARG A 145 -16.05 -10.95 12.39
N ASP A 146 -15.64 -10.54 11.19
CA ASP A 146 -15.10 -11.43 10.17
C ASP A 146 -13.66 -11.92 10.54
N PHE A 147 -12.94 -11.20 11.41
CA PHE A 147 -11.62 -11.58 11.92
C PHE A 147 -11.62 -12.88 12.75
N GLU A 148 -12.76 -13.20 13.39
CA GLU A 148 -12.93 -14.34 14.30
C GLU A 148 -11.82 -14.47 15.37
N PHE A 149 -11.61 -13.42 16.16
CA PHE A 149 -10.47 -13.31 17.09
C PHE A 149 -10.35 -14.50 18.06
N ARG A 150 -11.48 -15.07 18.50
CA ARG A 150 -11.50 -16.21 19.42
C ARG A 150 -10.91 -17.49 18.84
N LYS A 151 -10.85 -17.63 17.51
CA LYS A 151 -10.24 -18.77 16.81
C LYS A 151 -8.79 -18.50 16.41
N LEU A 152 -8.20 -17.37 16.83
CA LEU A 152 -6.82 -17.03 16.50
C LEU A 152 -5.91 -17.54 17.62
N ASN A 153 -4.88 -18.30 17.25
CA ASN A 153 -3.82 -18.68 18.19
C ASN A 153 -2.63 -17.70 18.13
N GLU A 154 -1.74 -17.80 19.11
CA GLU A 154 -0.59 -16.90 19.25
C GLU A 154 0.34 -16.94 18.04
N GLU A 155 0.70 -18.13 17.56
CA GLU A 155 1.60 -18.32 16.40
C GLU A 155 1.03 -17.70 15.12
N GLN A 156 -0.27 -17.89 14.88
CA GLN A 156 -1.00 -17.30 13.78
C GLN A 156 -1.03 -15.77 13.89
N PHE A 157 -1.21 -15.23 15.11
CA PHE A 157 -1.16 -13.78 15.34
C PHE A 157 0.22 -13.22 15.02
N LEU A 158 1.31 -13.86 15.48
CA LEU A 158 2.68 -13.44 15.16
C LEU A 158 2.94 -13.44 13.65
N CYS A 159 2.47 -14.46 12.93
CA CYS A 159 2.57 -14.52 11.47
C CYS A 159 1.79 -13.40 10.78
N LEU A 160 0.61 -13.03 11.29
CA LEU A 160 -0.17 -11.90 10.78
C LEU A 160 0.50 -10.55 11.06
N MET A 161 1.17 -10.41 12.21
CA MET A 161 1.98 -9.22 12.52
C MET A 161 3.14 -9.09 11.53
N LEU A 162 3.82 -10.18 11.19
CA LEU A 162 4.85 -10.20 10.14
C LEU A 162 4.26 -9.85 8.77
N LEU A 163 3.11 -10.44 8.41
CA LEU A 163 2.42 -10.17 7.15
C LEU A 163 2.05 -8.68 6.99
N THR A 164 1.60 -8.02 8.07
CA THR A 164 1.22 -6.59 8.08
C THR A 164 2.43 -5.65 8.13
N ALA A 165 3.57 -6.11 8.61
CA ALA A 165 4.82 -5.36 8.58
C ALA A 165 5.40 -5.22 7.16
N LEU A 166 5.12 -6.17 6.26
CA LEU A 166 5.52 -6.12 4.85
C LEU A 166 4.58 -5.22 4.04
N LYS A 167 5.07 -4.08 3.59
CA LYS A 167 4.25 -3.04 2.92
C LYS A 167 4.71 -2.75 1.50
N ALA A 168 5.97 -3.02 1.17
CA ALA A 168 6.52 -2.60 -0.11
C ALA A 168 5.98 -3.48 -1.26
N PRO A 169 5.75 -2.91 -2.46
CA PRO A 169 5.31 -3.69 -3.63
C PRO A 169 6.25 -4.85 -3.97
N LYS A 170 7.56 -4.66 -3.80
CA LYS A 170 8.60 -5.69 -4.02
C LYS A 170 8.49 -6.90 -3.08
N GLU A 171 7.77 -6.77 -1.95
CA GLU A 171 7.55 -7.82 -0.95
C GLU A 171 6.25 -8.60 -1.20
N ALA A 172 5.56 -8.36 -2.33
CA ALA A 172 4.33 -9.04 -2.67
C ALA A 172 4.46 -10.57 -2.64
N GLU A 173 5.57 -11.11 -3.14
CA GLU A 173 5.80 -12.57 -3.14
C GLU A 173 6.02 -13.12 -1.73
N LEU A 174 6.67 -12.36 -0.85
CA LEU A 174 6.82 -12.76 0.56
C LEU A 174 5.46 -12.80 1.26
N ARG A 175 4.61 -11.78 1.04
CA ARG A 175 3.23 -11.77 1.58
C ARG A 175 2.40 -12.95 1.08
N LYS A 176 2.46 -13.26 -0.21
CA LYS A 176 1.78 -14.43 -0.80
C LYS A 176 2.25 -15.73 -0.14
N ARG A 177 3.55 -15.85 0.12
CA ARG A 177 4.13 -17.06 0.72
C ARG A 177 3.71 -17.24 2.18
N ILE A 178 3.67 -16.17 2.97
CA ILE A 178 3.10 -16.21 4.33
C ILE A 178 1.64 -16.66 4.30
N LEU A 179 0.81 -16.07 3.43
CA LEU A 179 -0.60 -16.47 3.28
C LEU A 179 -0.76 -17.93 2.87
N SER A 180 0.08 -18.41 1.94
CA SER A 180 0.06 -19.81 1.52
C SER A 180 0.44 -20.76 2.66
N LYS A 181 1.43 -20.38 3.47
CA LYS A 181 1.87 -21.20 4.61
C LYS A 181 0.85 -21.22 5.73
N LEU A 182 0.24 -20.08 6.03
CA LEU A 182 -0.90 -19.99 6.96
C LEU A 182 -2.09 -20.85 6.51
N ALA A 183 -2.41 -20.84 5.21
CA ALA A 183 -3.47 -21.67 4.67
C ALA A 183 -3.15 -23.17 4.72
N ALA A 184 -1.89 -23.56 4.48
CA ALA A 184 -1.47 -24.96 4.48
C ALA A 184 -1.36 -25.55 5.90
N ASP A 185 -0.74 -24.81 6.83
CA ASP A 185 -0.41 -25.31 8.16
C ASP A 185 -1.56 -25.10 9.15
N GLY A 186 -2.44 -24.13 8.89
CA GLY A 186 -3.63 -23.84 9.70
C GLY A 186 -3.28 -23.62 11.17
N ASP A 187 -3.83 -24.46 12.05
CA ASP A 187 -3.60 -24.37 13.50
C ASP A 187 -2.21 -24.84 13.95
N ARG A 188 -1.49 -25.58 13.10
CA ARG A 188 -0.15 -26.10 13.40
C ARG A 188 0.98 -25.16 12.99
N VAL A 189 0.66 -24.01 12.40
CA VAL A 189 1.66 -23.05 11.95
C VAL A 189 2.55 -22.60 13.11
N LYS A 190 3.84 -22.42 12.83
CA LYS A 190 4.83 -21.87 13.75
C LYS A 190 5.48 -20.65 13.14
N TYR A 191 5.62 -19.59 13.93
CA TYR A 191 6.22 -18.34 13.51
C TYR A 191 7.63 -18.56 12.94
N ASP A 192 8.47 -19.29 13.68
CA ASP A 192 9.84 -19.61 13.24
C ASP A 192 9.83 -20.41 11.93
N GLY A 193 8.91 -21.35 11.78
CA GLY A 193 8.77 -22.10 10.53
C GLY A 193 8.41 -21.19 9.33
N VAL A 194 7.61 -20.14 9.54
CA VAL A 194 7.33 -19.13 8.50
C VAL A 194 8.56 -18.29 8.21
N VAL A 195 9.32 -17.88 9.23
CA VAL A 195 10.56 -17.11 9.06
C VAL A 195 11.62 -17.88 8.28
N GLU A 196 11.88 -19.14 8.67
CA GLU A 196 12.79 -20.05 7.98
C GLU A 196 12.42 -20.23 6.51
N ASP A 197 11.12 -20.40 6.25
CA ASP A 197 10.59 -20.53 4.91
C ASP A 197 10.89 -19.27 4.07
N LEU A 198 10.62 -18.08 4.61
CA LEU A 198 10.92 -16.82 3.93
C LEU A 198 12.42 -16.62 3.67
N GLN A 199 13.27 -16.97 4.64
CA GLN A 199 14.73 -16.90 4.49
C GLN A 199 15.22 -17.86 3.40
N MET A 200 14.73 -19.10 3.39
CA MET A 200 15.05 -20.07 2.35
C MET A 200 14.67 -19.55 0.97
N TYR A 201 13.48 -18.96 0.81
CA TYR A 201 13.04 -18.38 -0.45
C TYR A 201 13.91 -17.20 -0.92
N GLN A 202 14.36 -16.35 0.01
CA GLN A 202 15.29 -15.27 -0.31
C GLN A 202 16.64 -15.81 -0.78
N SER A 203 17.16 -16.87 -0.13
CA SER A 203 18.37 -17.56 -0.56
C SER A 203 18.21 -18.17 -1.96
N THR A 204 17.08 -18.85 -2.23
CA THR A 204 16.78 -19.40 -3.57
C THR A 204 16.72 -18.30 -4.64
N ILE A 205 16.12 -17.15 -4.35
CA ILE A 205 16.13 -16.01 -5.29
C ILE A 205 17.55 -15.49 -5.52
N ALA A 206 18.38 -15.43 -4.47
CA ALA A 206 19.76 -14.99 -4.60
C ALA A 206 20.59 -15.97 -5.46
N GLU A 207 20.41 -17.27 -5.27
CA GLU A 207 21.05 -18.33 -6.05
C GLU A 207 20.56 -18.35 -7.51
N ALA A 208 19.25 -18.24 -7.75
CA ALA A 208 18.69 -18.16 -9.10
C ALA A 208 19.27 -16.99 -9.89
N LYS A 209 19.47 -15.84 -9.22
CA LYS A 209 20.15 -14.68 -9.84
C LYS A 209 21.60 -14.97 -10.23
N VAL A 210 22.31 -15.87 -9.55
CA VAL A 210 23.68 -16.29 -9.91
C VAL A 210 23.65 -17.19 -11.15
N ILE A 211 22.68 -18.10 -11.25
CA ILE A 211 22.50 -18.99 -12.40
C ILE A 211 22.08 -18.21 -13.66
N GLU A 212 21.25 -17.17 -13.49
CA GLU A 212 20.77 -16.33 -14.59
C GLU A 212 21.80 -15.29 -15.06
N GLN A 213 22.94 -15.11 -14.36
CA GLN A 213 24.03 -14.32 -14.94
C GLN A 213 24.78 -15.15 -15.98
N PRO A 214 24.91 -14.67 -17.24
CA PRO A 214 25.88 -15.26 -18.15
C PRO A 214 27.26 -15.15 -17.50
N SER A 215 27.88 -16.30 -17.25
CA SER A 215 29.19 -16.42 -16.63
C SER A 215 30.19 -15.48 -17.30
N SER A 216 30.54 -14.43 -16.58
CA SER A 216 31.70 -13.61 -16.90
C SER A 216 32.94 -14.42 -16.53
N SER A 217 33.40 -15.26 -17.45
CA SER A 217 34.67 -15.97 -17.32
C SER A 217 35.78 -14.96 -17.07
N LYS A 218 36.33 -14.96 -15.85
CA LYS A 218 37.53 -14.21 -15.50
C LYS A 218 38.69 -14.71 -16.37
N ASN A 219 39.21 -13.82 -17.22
CA ASN A 219 40.38 -14.09 -18.06
C ASN A 219 41.60 -14.39 -17.20
N LEU A 220 42.11 -15.63 -17.29
CA LEU A 220 43.50 -15.96 -16.99
C LEU A 220 44.34 -15.73 -18.26
N PHE A 221 45.52 -15.14 -18.06
CA PHE A 221 46.46 -14.69 -19.07
C PHE A 221 46.75 -15.74 -20.15
N ALA A 222 46.43 -15.42 -21.40
CA ALA A 222 47.05 -16.06 -22.57
C ALA A 222 47.14 -15.06 -23.73
N VAL A 223 48.37 -14.59 -23.98
CA VAL A 223 48.76 -13.95 -25.23
C VAL A 223 48.61 -14.98 -26.35
N LYS A 224 47.74 -14.74 -27.35
CA LYS A 224 48.06 -14.87 -28.78
C LYS A 224 46.85 -14.65 -29.70
N ARG A 225 47.08 -13.72 -30.63
CA ARG A 225 46.72 -13.70 -32.07
C ARG A 225 45.32 -14.18 -32.48
N LYS A 226 44.56 -13.25 -33.07
CA LYS A 226 43.34 -13.53 -33.85
C LYS A 226 43.68 -14.27 -35.15
N PRO A 227 42.95 -15.35 -35.44
CA PRO A 227 42.38 -15.51 -36.77
C PRO A 227 40.84 -15.61 -36.70
N PHE A 228 40.23 -15.19 -37.81
CA PHE A 228 38.80 -15.18 -38.10
C PHE A 228 38.11 -16.54 -37.88
N PRO A 229 36.79 -16.53 -37.61
CA PRO A 229 35.93 -17.53 -38.23
C PRO A 229 34.71 -16.91 -38.92
N MET A 230 34.69 -17.14 -40.24
CA MET A 230 33.68 -17.91 -40.95
C MET A 230 32.20 -17.61 -40.64
N GLN A 231 31.56 -16.94 -41.60
CA GLN A 231 30.11 -16.89 -41.75
C GLN A 231 29.55 -18.28 -42.08
N LYS A 232 28.47 -18.68 -41.41
CA LYS A 232 27.45 -19.56 -41.98
C LYS A 232 26.16 -18.76 -42.14
N GLY A 233 25.65 -18.77 -43.37
CA GLY A 233 24.58 -17.90 -43.83
C GLY A 233 23.19 -18.36 -43.43
N SER A 234 22.24 -17.45 -43.63
CA SER A 234 21.10 -17.64 -44.51
C SER A 234 20.14 -16.48 -44.29
N ALA A 235 19.97 -15.63 -45.30
CA ALA A 235 18.68 -15.07 -45.70
C ALA A 235 18.92 -14.22 -46.95
N THR A 236 18.48 -14.77 -48.07
CA THR A 236 18.23 -14.10 -49.34
C THR A 236 17.42 -12.82 -49.17
N LEU A 237 17.79 -11.74 -49.89
CA LEU A 237 16.89 -10.73 -50.49
C LEU A 237 17.68 -9.78 -51.41
N SER A 238 16.97 -9.32 -52.44
CA SER A 238 17.32 -8.75 -53.77
C SER A 238 18.06 -7.38 -53.83
N PRO A 239 18.55 -6.94 -55.02
CA PRO A 239 19.54 -5.88 -55.16
C PRO A 239 18.93 -4.48 -55.25
N THR A 240 19.08 -3.68 -54.19
CA THR A 240 18.87 -2.22 -54.25
C THR A 240 20.21 -1.51 -54.13
N GLN A 241 20.51 -0.63 -55.09
CA GLN A 241 21.72 0.20 -55.18
C GLN A 241 22.21 0.68 -53.80
N ARG A 242 23.36 0.18 -53.36
CA ARG A 242 23.91 0.50 -52.04
C ARG A 242 24.52 1.90 -52.06
N VAL A 243 23.77 2.87 -51.57
CA VAL A 243 24.27 4.21 -51.26
C VAL A 243 25.31 4.11 -50.12
N CYS A 244 26.45 4.78 -50.25
CA CYS A 244 27.50 4.76 -49.23
C CYS A 244 26.98 5.43 -47.94
N TRP A 245 26.80 4.66 -46.86
CA TRP A 245 26.28 5.18 -45.59
C TRP A 245 27.19 6.23 -44.92
N ARG A 246 28.43 6.41 -45.39
CA ARG A 246 29.37 7.41 -44.84
C ARG A 246 29.18 8.79 -45.47
N CYS A 247 28.83 8.87 -46.76
CA CYS A 247 28.76 10.15 -47.48
C CYS A 247 27.52 10.33 -48.37
N GLY A 248 26.71 9.29 -48.55
CA GLY A 248 25.48 9.32 -49.33
C GLY A 248 25.67 9.24 -50.85
N LYS A 249 26.89 8.98 -51.35
CA LYS A 249 27.16 8.80 -52.79
C LYS A 249 27.03 7.32 -53.18
N THR A 250 26.65 7.06 -54.44
CA THR A 250 26.52 5.71 -55.00
C THR A 250 27.77 5.23 -55.74
N SER A 251 28.78 6.09 -55.91
CA SER A 251 29.95 5.82 -56.75
C SER A 251 30.99 4.88 -56.14
N HIS A 252 30.89 4.55 -54.84
CA HIS A 252 31.89 3.75 -54.15
C HIS A 252 31.29 3.01 -52.94
N PRO A 253 31.88 1.88 -52.53
CA PRO A 253 31.51 1.20 -51.29
C PRO A 253 32.00 1.98 -50.06
N PRO A 254 31.35 1.85 -48.89
CA PRO A 254 31.73 2.56 -47.65
C PRO A 254 33.18 2.37 -47.19
N ILE A 255 33.85 1.32 -47.65
CA ILE A 255 35.23 1.03 -47.26
C ILE A 255 36.24 1.93 -48.00
N GLU A 256 35.90 2.37 -49.21
CA GLU A 256 36.71 3.26 -50.06
C GLU A 256 36.30 4.73 -49.92
N CYS A 257 35.42 5.04 -48.96
CA CYS A 257 34.94 6.40 -48.80
C CYS A 257 36.05 7.33 -48.27
N PRO A 258 36.31 8.47 -48.93
CA PRO A 258 37.24 9.49 -48.42
C PRO A 258 36.88 10.00 -47.02
N HIS A 259 35.60 9.91 -46.65
CA HIS A 259 35.08 10.33 -45.36
C HIS A 259 35.17 9.25 -44.26
N SER A 260 35.90 8.15 -44.49
CA SER A 260 36.12 7.08 -43.52
C SER A 260 36.83 7.54 -42.23
N LYS A 261 37.58 8.64 -42.29
CA LYS A 261 38.26 9.28 -41.14
C LYS A 261 37.66 10.63 -40.73
N THR A 262 36.56 11.07 -41.35
CA THR A 262 35.92 12.36 -41.00
C THR A 262 35.22 12.26 -39.65
N VAL A 263 35.44 13.23 -38.77
CA VAL A 263 34.73 13.33 -37.48
C VAL A 263 33.43 14.10 -37.68
N CYS A 264 32.29 13.48 -37.39
CA CYS A 264 30.98 14.12 -37.47
C CYS A 264 30.76 15.02 -36.25
N ARG A 265 30.58 16.35 -36.43
CA ARG A 265 30.39 17.28 -35.30
C ARG A 265 29.03 17.12 -34.60
N LYS A 266 28.07 16.46 -35.24
CA LYS A 266 26.72 16.25 -34.67
C LYS A 266 26.66 15.09 -33.66
N CYS A 267 27.56 14.11 -33.77
CA CYS A 267 27.58 12.95 -32.87
C CYS A 267 28.98 12.59 -32.32
N ASN A 268 30.00 13.36 -32.71
CA ASN A 268 31.42 13.19 -32.37
C ASN A 268 32.00 11.80 -32.68
N LYS A 269 31.42 11.06 -33.64
CA LYS A 269 31.96 9.78 -34.12
C LYS A 269 32.68 9.92 -35.46
N VAL A 270 33.71 9.10 -35.65
CA VAL A 270 34.51 9.07 -36.87
C VAL A 270 33.86 8.19 -37.94
N GLY A 271 33.93 8.64 -39.19
CA GLY A 271 33.69 7.82 -40.37
C GLY A 271 32.41 8.11 -41.15
N HIS A 272 31.77 9.26 -40.95
CA HIS A 272 30.67 9.73 -41.80
C HIS A 272 30.60 11.26 -41.80
N VAL A 273 29.98 11.82 -42.83
CA VAL A 273 29.67 13.25 -42.90
C VAL A 273 28.39 13.56 -42.13
N GLU A 274 28.24 14.80 -41.68
CA GLU A 274 27.10 15.23 -40.86
C GLU A 274 25.74 15.00 -41.53
N ALA A 275 25.68 15.07 -42.86
CA ALA A 275 24.46 14.82 -43.64
C ALA A 275 23.96 13.36 -43.51
N GLN A 276 24.87 12.41 -43.30
CA GLN A 276 24.57 10.97 -43.15
C GLN A 276 24.58 10.52 -41.68
N CYS A 277 24.49 11.46 -40.73
CA CYS A 277 24.47 11.12 -39.32
C CYS A 277 23.11 10.52 -38.92
N ALA A 278 23.05 9.19 -38.81
CA ALA A 278 21.84 8.45 -38.41
C ALA A 278 21.24 8.98 -37.10
N ARG A 279 22.09 9.31 -36.12
CA ARG A 279 21.67 9.83 -34.81
C ARG A 279 20.99 11.21 -34.90
N HIS A 280 21.41 12.05 -35.86
CA HIS A 280 20.79 13.35 -36.11
C HIS A 280 19.52 13.23 -36.97
N GLN A 281 19.47 12.29 -37.91
CA GLN A 281 18.26 11.98 -38.68
C GLN A 281 17.15 11.41 -37.78
N GLU A 282 17.48 10.55 -36.81
CA GLU A 282 16.53 10.09 -35.79
C GLU A 282 15.99 11.24 -34.93
N TRP A 283 16.85 12.21 -34.58
CA TRP A 283 16.44 13.43 -33.86
C TRP A 283 15.49 14.30 -34.70
N LEU A 284 15.79 14.52 -35.98
CA LEU A 284 14.89 15.26 -36.90
C LEU A 284 13.55 14.54 -37.07
N ASN A 285 13.53 13.21 -37.14
CA ASN A 285 12.30 12.43 -37.28
C ASN A 285 11.45 12.43 -36.00
N ARG A 286 12.07 12.53 -34.81
CA ARG A 286 11.34 12.70 -33.55
C ARG A 286 10.78 14.12 -33.36
N ASN A 287 11.43 15.12 -33.94
CA ASN A 287 11.05 16.54 -33.79
C ASN A 287 10.31 17.13 -35.00
N LYS A 288 10.08 16.37 -36.07
CA LYS A 288 9.11 16.74 -37.11
C LYS A 288 7.71 16.66 -36.52
N GLY A 289 7.19 17.83 -36.10
CA GLY A 289 5.82 17.98 -35.62
C GLY A 289 4.83 17.38 -36.60
N SER A 290 4.28 16.22 -36.25
CA SER A 290 3.16 15.63 -36.98
C SER A 290 1.93 16.49 -36.75
N LYS A 291 1.54 17.24 -37.77
CA LYS A 291 0.17 17.72 -37.92
C LYS A 291 -0.70 16.50 -38.19
N ASN A 292 -1.17 15.84 -37.13
CA ASN A 292 -2.29 14.92 -37.24
C ASN A 292 -3.12 14.93 -35.96
N THR A 293 -4.39 15.27 -36.17
CA THR A 293 -5.53 15.18 -35.26
C THR A 293 -5.77 13.72 -34.91
N GLY A 294 -5.25 13.29 -33.78
CA GLY A 294 -5.48 11.96 -33.22
C GLY A 294 -5.26 12.02 -31.72
N LYS A 295 -6.26 11.58 -30.96
CA LYS A 295 -6.35 11.62 -29.48
C LYS A 295 -4.98 11.36 -28.83
N ARG A 296 -4.41 12.40 -28.21
CA ARG A 296 -3.15 12.31 -27.47
C ARG A 296 -3.40 11.66 -26.11
N ALA A 297 -2.79 10.50 -25.89
CA ALA A 297 -2.62 9.97 -24.54
C ALA A 297 -1.63 10.87 -23.78
N CYS A 298 -2.03 11.35 -22.61
CA CYS A 298 -1.14 12.07 -21.68
C CYS A 298 -0.73 11.13 -20.55
N THR A 299 0.57 11.10 -20.28
CA THR A 299 1.20 10.28 -19.24
C THR A 299 1.29 11.08 -17.94
N LEU A 300 0.80 10.52 -16.83
CA LEU A 300 0.99 11.07 -15.49
C LEU A 300 2.33 10.61 -14.93
N ARG A 301 3.05 11.51 -14.27
CA ARG A 301 4.36 11.24 -13.68
C ARG A 301 4.23 11.27 -12.16
N MET A 302 4.38 10.11 -11.53
CA MET A 302 4.58 10.02 -10.08
C MET A 302 6.02 9.60 -9.83
N GLY A 303 6.81 10.48 -9.19
CA GLY A 303 8.13 10.15 -8.65
C GLY A 303 8.99 9.21 -9.50
N GLY A 304 9.30 9.60 -10.74
CA GLY A 304 10.16 8.83 -11.65
C GLY A 304 9.48 7.73 -12.48
N VAL A 305 8.18 7.47 -12.28
CA VAL A 305 7.41 6.46 -13.03
C VAL A 305 6.38 7.14 -13.94
N LEU A 306 6.38 6.75 -15.21
CA LEU A 306 5.34 7.08 -16.19
C LEU A 306 4.14 6.14 -15.95
N VAL A 307 3.04 6.68 -15.42
CA VAL A 307 1.77 5.96 -15.25
C VAL A 307 0.75 6.55 -16.21
N ASN A 308 0.07 5.73 -17.00
CA ASN A 308 -1.02 6.20 -17.84
C ASN A 308 -2.30 6.41 -17.01
N VAL A 309 -3.09 7.41 -17.43
CA VAL A 309 -4.52 7.70 -17.11
C VAL A 309 -4.79 8.81 -16.09
N VAL A 310 -5.26 9.98 -16.59
CA VAL A 310 -6.54 10.72 -16.33
C VAL A 310 -6.37 12.15 -16.90
N ASN A 311 -7.41 12.68 -17.58
CA ASN A 311 -7.50 14.04 -18.12
C ASN A 311 -7.53 15.12 -17.01
N GLN A 312 -6.42 15.35 -16.31
CA GLN A 312 -6.24 16.52 -15.46
C GLN A 312 -4.89 17.20 -15.77
N PRO A 313 -4.83 18.54 -15.82
CA PRO A 313 -3.56 19.25 -15.95
C PRO A 313 -2.65 18.91 -14.76
N THR A 314 -1.41 18.52 -15.03
CA THR A 314 -0.46 18.15 -13.96
C THR A 314 -0.15 19.39 -13.13
N LYS A 315 -0.30 19.31 -11.81
CA LYS A 315 0.10 20.39 -10.88
C LYS A 315 1.62 20.46 -10.66
N LEU A 316 2.39 19.61 -11.34
CA LEU A 316 3.85 19.61 -11.27
C LEU A 316 4.38 20.92 -11.83
N ILE A 317 5.22 21.59 -11.05
CA ILE A 317 5.83 22.87 -11.41
C ILE A 317 7.18 22.56 -12.05
N GLU A 318 7.30 22.84 -13.35
CA GLU A 318 8.57 22.83 -14.07
C GLU A 318 9.11 24.26 -14.17
N VAL A 319 10.39 24.45 -13.85
CA VAL A 319 11.05 25.76 -13.98
C VAL A 319 12.32 25.66 -14.84
N PRO A 320 12.58 26.66 -15.69
CA PRO A 320 13.84 26.76 -16.41
C PRO A 320 14.94 27.31 -15.49
N VAL A 321 16.00 26.54 -15.29
CA VAL A 321 17.21 26.94 -14.55
C VAL A 321 18.40 26.94 -15.52
N SER A 322 19.23 27.99 -15.48
CA SER A 322 20.47 27.98 -16.25
C SER A 322 21.55 27.25 -15.48
N VAL A 323 22.11 26.18 -16.06
CA VAL A 323 23.15 25.33 -15.46
C VAL A 323 24.39 25.39 -16.34
N ASN A 324 25.47 25.96 -15.82
CA ASN A 324 26.70 26.25 -16.61
C ASN A 324 26.43 27.00 -17.93
N GLY A 325 25.40 27.85 -17.95
CA GLY A 325 24.98 28.62 -19.13
C GLY A 325 23.94 27.94 -20.02
N SER A 326 23.70 26.64 -19.88
CA SER A 326 22.65 25.92 -20.62
C SER A 326 21.31 26.00 -19.90
N ALA A 327 20.23 26.33 -20.61
CA ALA A 327 18.88 26.32 -20.04
C ALA A 327 18.36 24.88 -19.89
N VAL A 328 17.96 24.51 -18.67
CA VAL A 328 17.49 23.18 -18.32
C VAL A 328 16.17 23.29 -17.57
N ASN A 329 15.14 22.56 -18.00
CA ASN A 329 13.90 22.47 -17.25
C ASN A 329 14.04 21.44 -16.13
N PHE A 330 13.69 21.86 -14.92
CA PHE A 330 13.64 21.02 -13.73
C PHE A 330 12.24 20.95 -13.19
N LEU A 331 11.86 19.77 -12.69
CA LEU A 331 10.74 19.64 -11.77
C LEU A 331 11.18 20.10 -10.38
N LEU A 332 10.39 20.97 -9.75
CA LEU A 332 10.59 21.32 -8.34
C LEU A 332 10.19 20.13 -7.47
N ASP A 333 11.15 19.60 -6.71
CA ASP A 333 10.90 18.44 -5.85
C ASP A 333 11.48 18.66 -4.46
N SER A 334 10.65 19.17 -3.55
CA SER A 334 11.02 19.34 -2.14
C SER A 334 11.20 18.02 -1.40
N GLY A 335 10.78 16.88 -1.98
CA GLY A 335 11.02 15.54 -1.44
C GLY A 335 12.37 14.96 -1.86
N ALA A 336 13.06 15.57 -2.82
CA ALA A 336 14.41 15.18 -3.22
C ALA A 336 15.45 15.96 -2.41
N GLU A 337 16.27 15.25 -1.61
CA GLU A 337 17.36 15.88 -0.86
C GLU A 337 18.44 16.46 -1.78
N VAL A 338 18.61 15.90 -2.97
CA VAL A 338 19.67 16.26 -3.93
C VAL A 338 19.10 16.66 -5.28
N THR A 339 19.85 17.50 -6.01
CA THR A 339 19.53 17.84 -7.40
C THR A 339 19.99 16.72 -8.33
N VAL A 340 19.10 16.24 -9.21
CA VAL A 340 19.35 15.10 -10.11
C VAL A 340 19.24 15.55 -11.56
N LEU A 341 20.23 15.15 -12.37
CA LEU A 341 20.24 15.32 -13.82
C LEU A 341 20.15 13.96 -14.51
N ASN A 342 19.45 13.92 -15.63
CA ASN A 342 19.57 12.78 -16.53
C ASN A 342 20.85 12.85 -17.39
N GLU A 343 21.23 11.71 -17.98
CA GLU A 343 22.44 11.57 -18.80
C GLU A 343 22.48 12.56 -19.98
N GLU A 344 21.33 12.84 -20.59
CA GLU A 344 21.22 13.76 -21.72
C GLU A 344 21.51 15.21 -21.30
N THR A 345 20.97 15.61 -20.16
CA THR A 345 21.16 16.94 -19.57
C THR A 345 22.59 17.12 -19.10
N HIS A 346 23.19 16.08 -18.51
CA HIS A 346 24.62 16.10 -18.17
C HIS A 346 25.49 16.38 -19.40
N CYS A 347 25.18 15.76 -20.54
CA CYS A 347 25.88 16.05 -21.80
C CYS A 347 25.63 17.49 -22.28
N LEU A 348 24.38 17.98 -22.17
CA LEU A 348 23.98 19.32 -22.59
C LEU A 348 24.70 20.44 -21.81
N ILE A 349 24.96 20.25 -20.52
CA ILE A 349 25.65 21.23 -19.67
C ILE A 349 27.19 21.16 -19.80
N GLY A 350 27.69 20.48 -20.85
CA GLY A 350 29.12 20.34 -21.13
C GLY A 350 29.80 19.12 -20.50
N ALA A 351 29.03 18.14 -20.02
CA ALA A 351 29.51 16.95 -19.33
C ALA A 351 30.59 17.22 -18.25
N PRO A 352 30.29 18.05 -17.22
CA PRO A 352 31.23 18.30 -16.13
C PRO A 352 31.75 17.00 -15.51
N ARG A 353 33.03 16.99 -15.11
CA ARG A 353 33.69 15.79 -14.59
C ARG A 353 32.94 15.25 -13.38
N LEU A 354 32.60 13.97 -13.43
CA LEU A 354 31.92 13.28 -12.33
C LEU A 354 32.94 12.60 -11.42
N SER A 355 32.74 12.76 -10.12
CA SER A 355 33.40 11.99 -9.07
C SER A 355 32.59 10.74 -8.75
N ARG A 356 33.28 9.66 -8.38
CA ARG A 356 32.63 8.43 -7.91
C ARG A 356 31.81 8.75 -6.65
N CYS A 357 30.54 8.40 -6.66
CA CYS A 357 29.65 8.48 -5.51
C CYS A 357 29.51 7.09 -4.87
N ASN A 358 29.61 7.03 -3.54
CA ASN A 358 29.29 5.83 -2.75
C ASN A 358 27.86 5.92 -2.18
N GLU A 359 27.23 7.08 -2.32
CA GLU A 359 25.87 7.38 -1.92
C GLU A 359 24.86 6.55 -2.72
N GLN A 360 23.87 6.00 -2.03
CA GLN A 360 22.77 5.27 -2.65
C GLN A 360 21.53 6.15 -2.68
N ALA A 361 21.20 6.72 -3.84
CA ALA A 361 19.92 7.41 -4.01
C ALA A 361 18.76 6.41 -4.01
N LYS A 362 17.69 6.71 -3.29
CA LYS A 362 16.45 5.94 -3.27
C LYS A 362 15.29 6.82 -3.68
N TYR A 363 14.37 6.27 -4.46
CA TYR A 363 13.08 6.89 -4.72
C TYR A 363 12.17 6.78 -3.49
N HIS A 364 11.05 7.51 -3.51
CA HIS A 364 10.06 7.53 -2.43
C HIS A 364 9.47 6.14 -2.06
N ASP A 365 9.48 5.19 -2.99
CA ASP A 365 9.04 3.81 -2.78
C ASP A 365 10.15 2.88 -2.22
N GLY A 366 11.33 3.45 -1.95
CA GLY A 366 12.51 2.74 -1.47
C GLY A 366 13.28 1.97 -2.55
N THR A 367 12.93 2.12 -3.84
CA THR A 367 13.72 1.55 -4.94
C THR A 367 14.99 2.36 -5.18
N SER A 368 16.10 1.68 -5.49
CA SER A 368 17.39 2.35 -5.67
C SER A 368 17.52 3.00 -7.04
N CYS A 369 17.93 4.25 -7.08
CA CYS A 369 18.33 4.96 -8.28
C CYS A 369 19.82 4.72 -8.55
N ARG A 370 20.16 4.25 -9.75
CA ARG A 370 21.55 4.05 -10.16
C ARG A 370 22.16 5.37 -10.60
N LEU A 371 23.05 5.93 -9.77
CA LEU A 371 23.83 7.12 -10.10
C LEU A 371 25.08 6.74 -10.89
N LEU A 372 25.42 7.54 -11.91
CA LEU A 372 26.67 7.47 -12.65
C LEU A 372 27.81 8.18 -11.93
N GLY A 373 27.49 9.16 -11.09
CA GLY A 373 28.42 9.94 -10.30
C GLY A 373 27.81 11.25 -9.85
N ARG A 374 28.58 12.02 -9.08
CA ARG A 374 28.24 13.38 -8.65
C ARG A 374 29.18 14.41 -9.26
N GLY A 375 28.70 15.61 -9.52
CA GLY A 375 29.47 16.74 -10.00
C GLY A 375 29.01 18.05 -9.37
N GLU A 376 29.68 19.13 -9.74
CA GLU A 376 29.32 20.49 -9.33
C GLU A 376 29.07 21.36 -10.56
N ALA A 377 28.05 22.21 -10.47
CA ALA A 377 27.70 23.17 -11.51
C ALA A 377 27.21 24.48 -10.88
N THR A 378 27.26 25.56 -11.66
CA THR A 378 26.61 26.82 -11.27
C THR A 378 25.19 26.85 -11.79
N PHE A 379 24.23 26.89 -10.88
CA PHE A 379 22.80 27.01 -11.13
C PHE A 379 22.39 28.48 -11.01
N LYS A 380 21.58 28.98 -11.95
CA LYS A 380 21.05 30.34 -11.93
C LYS A 380 19.54 30.34 -12.14
N PHE A 381 18.84 30.99 -11.22
CA PHE A 381 17.39 31.13 -11.24
C PHE A 381 16.98 32.44 -10.56
N GLY A 382 16.04 33.19 -11.15
CA GLY A 382 15.50 34.42 -10.54
C GLY A 382 16.56 35.49 -10.18
N GLY A 383 17.64 35.60 -10.97
CA GLY A 383 18.75 36.53 -10.69
C GLY A 383 19.77 36.04 -9.65
N ILE A 384 19.49 34.93 -8.97
CA ILE A 384 20.39 34.30 -8.01
C ILE A 384 21.28 33.28 -8.73
N ALA A 385 22.58 33.33 -8.48
CA ALA A 385 23.55 32.35 -8.95
C ALA A 385 24.16 31.59 -7.76
N LYS A 386 24.09 30.25 -7.79
CA LYS A 386 24.60 29.38 -6.74
C LYS A 386 25.36 28.20 -7.33
N MET A 387 26.53 27.92 -6.75
CA MET A 387 27.23 26.68 -7.01
C MET A 387 26.55 25.57 -6.21
N GLY A 388 26.25 24.45 -6.86
CA GLY A 388 25.51 23.36 -6.25
C GLY A 388 26.02 22.00 -6.74
N GLN A 389 25.85 21.00 -5.89
CA GLN A 389 26.10 19.61 -6.26
C GLN A 389 24.93 19.04 -7.05
N PHE A 390 25.25 18.19 -8.01
CA PHE A 390 24.26 17.42 -8.76
C PHE A 390 24.69 15.97 -8.91
N TYR A 391 23.70 15.11 -9.07
CA TYR A 391 23.89 13.68 -9.31
C TYR A 391 23.36 13.32 -10.68
N VAL A 392 24.07 12.46 -11.40
CA VAL A 392 23.62 11.99 -12.72
C VAL A 392 23.02 10.60 -12.56
N SER A 393 21.75 10.44 -12.89
CA SER A 393 21.06 9.13 -12.85
C SER A 393 21.05 8.46 -14.22
N LYS A 394 21.21 7.13 -14.22
CA LYS A 394 21.27 6.30 -15.42
C LYS A 394 19.86 5.93 -15.90
N LYS A 395 19.54 6.22 -17.18
CA LYS A 395 18.26 5.98 -17.90
C LYS A 395 16.99 6.65 -17.33
N GLY A 396 16.25 7.32 -18.21
CA GLY A 396 14.79 7.57 -18.08
C GLY A 396 14.33 8.53 -16.97
N SER A 397 15.24 9.00 -16.12
CA SER A 397 14.96 9.95 -15.05
C SER A 397 14.70 11.36 -15.57
N LEU A 398 13.95 12.13 -14.79
CA LEU A 398 13.72 13.55 -15.02
C LEU A 398 14.77 14.37 -14.30
N ASN A 399 14.93 15.62 -14.73
CA ASN A 399 15.75 16.56 -13.98
C ASN A 399 14.93 17.04 -12.78
N LEU A 400 15.45 16.79 -11.57
CA LEU A 400 14.80 17.17 -10.31
C LEU A 400 15.63 18.26 -9.65
N LEU A 401 15.00 19.37 -9.28
CA LEU A 401 15.62 20.41 -8.47
C LEU A 401 15.30 20.09 -7.01
N GLY A 402 16.31 19.57 -6.32
CA GLY A 402 16.18 19.12 -4.94
C GLY A 402 16.09 20.28 -3.95
N ILE A 403 15.69 19.94 -2.72
CA ILE A 403 15.40 20.86 -1.64
C ILE A 403 16.55 21.83 -1.35
N GLU A 404 17.81 21.41 -1.48
CA GLU A 404 18.99 22.27 -1.30
C GLU A 404 19.00 23.45 -2.27
N MET A 405 18.74 23.20 -3.56
CA MET A 405 18.70 24.27 -4.57
C MET A 405 17.42 25.08 -4.49
N LEU A 406 16.29 24.47 -4.11
CA LEU A 406 15.05 25.21 -3.84
C LEU A 406 15.24 26.24 -2.73
N ASP A 407 15.88 25.83 -1.63
CA ASP A 407 16.20 26.69 -0.50
C ASP A 407 17.21 27.77 -0.89
N ALA A 408 18.26 27.41 -1.64
CA ALA A 408 19.28 28.36 -2.11
C ALA A 408 18.72 29.45 -3.04
N PHE A 409 17.59 29.19 -3.71
CA PHE A 409 16.85 30.16 -4.52
C PHE A 409 15.73 30.89 -3.77
N GLY A 410 15.55 30.63 -2.47
CA GLY A 410 14.51 31.25 -1.65
C GLY A 410 13.08 30.79 -1.99
N LEU A 411 12.92 29.68 -2.73
CA LEU A 411 11.60 29.20 -3.17
C LEU A 411 10.77 28.61 -2.03
N LEU A 412 11.38 28.33 -0.88
CA LEU A 412 10.73 27.72 0.29
C LEU A 412 10.40 28.71 1.41
N ASP A 413 10.84 29.96 1.32
CA ASP A 413 10.75 30.93 2.43
C ASP A 413 9.29 31.20 2.85
N ASP A 414 8.42 31.47 1.88
CA ASP A 414 7.00 31.73 2.16
C ASP A 414 6.26 30.48 2.63
N ALA A 415 6.64 29.30 2.12
CA ALA A 415 6.08 28.04 2.58
C ALA A 415 6.47 27.78 4.04
N ARG A 416 7.75 27.99 4.40
CA ARG A 416 8.24 27.87 5.79
C ARG A 416 7.53 28.85 6.72
N LYS A 417 7.37 30.12 6.32
CA LYS A 417 6.63 31.13 7.10
C LYS A 417 5.18 30.73 7.34
N LYS A 418 4.48 30.27 6.30
CA LYS A 418 3.07 29.82 6.39
C LYS A 418 2.93 28.59 7.30
N VAL A 419 3.82 27.61 7.14
CA VAL A 419 3.83 26.40 7.98
C VAL A 419 4.14 26.75 9.44
N ALA A 420 5.12 27.62 9.70
CA ALA A 420 5.43 28.09 11.06
C ALA A 420 4.25 28.82 11.70
N THR A 421 3.54 29.65 10.92
CA THR A 421 2.35 30.38 11.39
C THR A 421 1.18 29.42 11.65
N ALA A 422 0.95 28.46 10.75
CA ALA A 422 -0.16 27.50 10.85
C ALA A 422 0.02 26.48 11.99
N LEU A 423 1.27 26.14 12.32
CA LEU A 423 1.56 25.15 13.36
C LEU A 423 1.62 25.73 14.77
N GLN A 424 1.48 27.05 14.98
CA GLN A 424 1.65 27.73 16.28
C GLN A 424 2.72 27.06 17.15
N LEU A 425 3.88 26.76 16.56
CA LEU A 425 4.96 26.16 17.30
C LEU A 425 5.45 27.23 18.28
N ASN A 426 5.10 27.07 19.55
CA ASN A 426 5.69 27.83 20.66
C ASN A 426 7.20 27.62 20.61
N THR A 427 7.88 28.49 19.88
CA THR A 427 9.33 28.49 19.77
C THR A 427 9.82 29.07 21.08
N ILE A 428 10.22 28.21 22.01
CA ILE A 428 10.91 28.63 23.23
C ILE A 428 12.27 29.13 22.77
N LYS A 429 12.38 30.45 22.58
CA LYS A 429 13.67 31.12 22.51
C LYS A 429 14.18 31.18 23.93
N SER A 430 15.26 30.46 24.22
CA SER A 430 16.02 30.60 25.45
C SER A 430 16.75 31.94 25.41
N ASP A 431 16.02 33.02 25.64
CA ASP A 431 16.62 34.32 25.91
C ASP A 431 16.95 34.38 27.40
N ALA A 432 18.11 34.96 27.75
CA ALA A 432 18.66 35.09 29.11
C ALA A 432 17.75 35.85 30.12
N SER A 433 16.49 36.11 29.78
CA SER A 433 15.43 36.66 30.62
C SER A 433 14.75 35.65 31.55
N ASP A 434 15.02 34.35 31.40
CA ASP A 434 14.32 33.26 32.13
C ASP A 434 14.54 33.26 33.64
N GLU A 435 15.65 33.81 34.13
CA GLU A 435 15.96 33.84 35.56
C GLU A 435 15.05 34.80 36.34
N LYS A 436 14.67 35.93 35.73
CA LYS A 436 13.69 36.89 36.29
C LYS A 436 12.27 36.33 36.25
N SER A 437 11.92 35.57 35.21
CA SER A 437 10.61 34.92 35.10
C SER A 437 10.43 33.81 36.13
N LEU A 438 11.48 33.00 36.39
CA LEU A 438 11.45 31.95 37.41
C LEU A 438 11.35 32.50 38.84
N THR A 439 12.07 33.58 39.14
CA THR A 439 11.97 34.26 40.46
C THR A 439 10.58 34.87 40.64
N GLY A 440 10.02 35.51 39.61
CA GLY A 440 8.65 36.01 39.64
C GLY A 440 7.61 34.92 39.85
N LEU A 441 7.79 33.74 39.24
CA LEU A 441 6.88 32.62 39.38
C LEU A 441 6.94 31.97 40.77
N LYS A 442 8.15 31.81 41.32
CA LYS A 442 8.38 31.35 42.70
C LYS A 442 7.77 32.29 43.73
N ALA A 443 7.86 33.60 43.51
CA ALA A 443 7.24 34.61 44.37
C ALA A 443 5.70 34.61 44.27
N LYS A 444 5.15 34.36 43.07
CA LYS A 444 3.71 34.35 42.83
C LYS A 444 3.00 33.09 43.33
N PHE A 445 3.71 31.96 43.36
CA PHE A 445 3.15 30.66 43.78
C PHE A 445 4.04 29.96 44.82
N PRO A 446 4.27 30.58 45.99
CA PRO A 446 5.20 30.06 46.99
C PRO A 446 4.80 28.65 47.46
N ASP A 447 3.50 28.38 47.57
CA ASP A 447 2.97 27.08 48.02
C ASP A 447 3.25 25.91 47.04
N VAL A 448 3.50 26.20 45.76
CA VAL A 448 3.82 25.19 44.74
C VAL A 448 5.32 24.92 44.69
N PHE A 449 6.13 25.95 44.97
CA PHE A 449 7.59 25.89 44.88
C PHE A 449 8.29 25.75 46.24
N CYS A 450 7.53 25.66 47.34
CA CYS A 450 8.09 25.41 48.66
C CYS A 450 8.72 24.00 48.73
N THR A 451 9.84 23.89 49.43
CA THR A 451 10.49 22.59 49.64
C THR A 451 9.72 21.76 50.66
N GLY A 452 9.36 20.53 50.30
CA GLY A 452 8.68 19.57 51.19
C GLY A 452 7.45 18.94 50.55
N LEU A 453 6.78 18.07 51.31
CA LEU A 453 5.48 17.52 50.90
C LEU A 453 4.38 18.54 51.24
N GLY A 454 3.53 18.87 50.28
CA GLY A 454 2.32 19.67 50.54
C GLY A 454 1.23 18.85 51.26
N HIS A 455 0.33 19.53 51.96
CA HIS A 455 -0.82 18.91 52.62
C HIS A 455 -2.11 19.24 51.87
N CYS A 456 -2.79 18.21 51.32
CA CYS A 456 -4.06 18.40 50.62
C CYS A 456 -5.19 18.68 51.61
N THR A 457 -5.63 19.94 51.69
CA THR A 457 -6.79 20.36 52.51
C THR A 457 -8.12 20.33 51.74
N LYS A 458 -8.07 20.13 50.42
CA LYS A 458 -9.24 20.26 49.52
C LYS A 458 -10.08 19.00 49.41
N ALA A 459 -9.54 17.84 49.75
CA ALA A 459 -10.23 16.56 49.62
C ALA A 459 -9.93 15.67 50.83
N LYS A 460 -10.97 14.99 51.34
CA LYS A 460 -10.82 13.95 52.36
C LYS A 460 -10.92 12.58 51.70
N ALA A 461 -9.89 11.77 51.81
CA ALA A 461 -9.96 10.37 51.40
C ALA A 461 -10.90 9.61 52.36
N THR A 462 -11.82 8.83 51.79
CA THR A 462 -12.71 7.94 52.56
C THR A 462 -12.34 6.50 52.24
N LEU A 463 -12.02 5.72 53.26
CA LEU A 463 -11.75 4.29 53.13
C LEU A 463 -13.03 3.52 53.48
N THR A 464 -13.67 2.91 52.48
CA THR A 464 -14.83 2.04 52.69
C THR A 464 -14.34 0.65 53.04
N LEU A 465 -14.54 0.25 54.30
CA LEU A 465 -14.25 -1.11 54.77
C LEU A 465 -15.44 -2.04 54.50
N LYS A 466 -15.19 -3.36 54.48
CA LYS A 466 -16.27 -4.37 54.46
C LYS A 466 -17.10 -4.28 55.75
N ALA A 467 -18.37 -4.67 55.69
CA ALA A 467 -19.31 -4.56 56.81
C ALA A 467 -18.89 -5.37 58.06
N ASP A 468 -18.08 -6.41 57.87
CA ASP A 468 -17.55 -7.33 58.89
C ASP A 468 -16.07 -7.08 59.24
N ALA A 469 -15.48 -5.95 58.79
CA ALA A 469 -14.08 -5.66 59.04
C ALA A 469 -13.79 -5.41 60.53
N THR A 470 -12.94 -6.23 61.13
CA THR A 470 -12.45 -6.06 62.50
C THR A 470 -11.05 -5.44 62.50
N PRO A 471 -10.76 -4.44 63.35
CA PRO A 471 -9.41 -3.93 63.54
C PRO A 471 -8.48 -5.05 64.02
N VAL A 472 -7.31 -5.16 63.39
CA VAL A 472 -6.26 -6.10 63.81
C VAL A 472 -5.10 -5.30 64.39
N TYR A 473 -4.76 -5.59 65.65
CA TYR A 473 -3.53 -5.07 66.24
C TYR A 473 -2.33 -5.78 65.62
N CYS A 474 -1.52 -5.03 64.88
CA CYS A 474 -0.25 -5.49 64.33
C CYS A 474 0.90 -4.95 65.18
N ARG A 475 1.60 -5.83 65.90
CA ARG A 475 2.82 -5.46 66.62
C ARG A 475 3.88 -4.93 65.64
N PRO A 476 4.66 -3.89 66.01
CA PRO A 476 5.82 -3.47 65.22
C PRO A 476 6.77 -4.66 65.00
N ARG A 477 7.31 -4.78 63.79
CA ARG A 477 8.29 -5.83 63.49
C ARG A 477 9.60 -5.53 64.22
N PRO A 478 10.25 -6.51 64.86
CA PRO A 478 11.56 -6.31 65.46
C PRO A 478 12.56 -5.88 64.37
N ALA A 479 13.17 -4.71 64.55
CA ALA A 479 14.25 -4.24 63.69
C ALA A 479 15.59 -4.77 64.21
N PRO A 480 16.50 -5.26 63.35
CA PRO A 480 17.87 -5.57 63.71
C PRO A 480 18.58 -4.39 64.39
N TYR A 481 19.42 -4.66 65.39
CA TYR A 481 20.06 -3.62 66.22
C TYR A 481 20.80 -2.55 65.41
N ASN A 482 21.50 -2.96 64.34
CA ASN A 482 22.23 -2.08 63.43
C ASN A 482 21.32 -1.17 62.57
N THR A 483 20.03 -1.49 62.43
CA THR A 483 19.06 -0.69 61.65
C THR A 483 18.15 0.17 62.52
N LYS A 484 18.13 -0.05 63.84
CA LYS A 484 17.22 0.63 64.76
C LYS A 484 17.36 2.16 64.69
N LEU A 485 18.59 2.67 64.73
CA LEU A 485 18.86 4.11 64.63
C LEU A 485 18.36 4.73 63.32
N VAL A 486 18.47 3.99 62.21
CA VAL A 486 18.03 4.47 60.89
C VAL A 486 16.50 4.50 60.79
N VAL A 487 15.84 3.47 61.33
CA VAL A 487 14.38 3.39 61.36
C VAL A 487 13.79 4.47 62.27
N ASP A 488 14.36 4.65 63.46
CA ASP A 488 13.91 5.67 64.42
C ASP A 488 14.07 7.08 63.81
N ALA A 489 15.21 7.38 63.16
CA ALA A 489 15.42 8.66 62.48
C ALA A 489 14.43 8.92 61.33
N GLU A 490 14.05 7.88 60.58
CA GLU A 490 13.05 8.01 59.52
C GLU A 490 11.64 8.22 60.08
N LEU A 491 11.28 7.56 61.18
CA LEU A 491 10.01 7.79 61.87
C LEU A 491 9.92 9.23 62.40
N ASP A 492 10.99 9.73 63.01
CA ASP A 492 11.09 11.13 63.48
C ASP A 492 10.93 12.11 62.31
N ARG A 493 11.58 11.84 61.17
CA ARG A 493 11.46 12.65 59.95
C ARG A 493 10.02 12.68 59.43
N LEU A 494 9.35 11.53 59.38
CA LEU A 494 7.95 11.43 58.92
C LEU A 494 6.97 12.11 59.88
N GLN A 495 7.23 12.07 61.19
CA GLN A 495 6.47 12.82 62.20
C GLN A 495 6.67 14.32 62.03
N ALA A 496 7.90 14.80 61.85
CA ALA A 496 8.21 16.21 61.61
C ALA A 496 7.55 16.75 60.33
N MET A 497 7.40 15.90 59.31
CA MET A 497 6.68 16.23 58.06
C MET A 497 5.15 16.11 58.17
N ASN A 498 4.61 15.78 59.35
CA ASN A 498 3.18 15.52 59.58
C ASN A 498 2.60 14.40 58.67
N VAL A 499 3.42 13.47 58.21
CA VAL A 499 2.98 12.31 57.41
C VAL A 499 2.37 11.23 58.31
N ILE A 500 2.95 11.05 59.50
CA ILE A 500 2.46 10.14 60.54
C ILE A 500 2.36 10.88 61.87
N ARG A 501 1.56 10.35 62.81
CA ARG A 501 1.44 10.87 64.17
C ARG A 501 1.52 9.73 65.18
N PRO A 502 2.11 9.94 66.37
CA PRO A 502 2.08 8.94 67.42
C PRO A 502 0.63 8.72 67.91
N VAL A 503 0.34 7.49 68.33
CA VAL A 503 -0.91 7.11 69.00
C VAL A 503 -0.54 6.54 70.36
N GLU A 504 -1.23 6.97 71.43
CA GLU A 504 -0.90 6.54 72.79
C GLU A 504 -1.27 5.07 73.04
N HIS A 505 -2.34 4.61 72.40
CA HIS A 505 -2.85 3.25 72.52
C HIS A 505 -3.32 2.72 71.16
N SER A 506 -2.96 1.49 70.84
CA SER A 506 -3.61 0.73 69.78
C SER A 506 -5.01 0.32 70.24
N ARG A 507 -6.02 0.52 69.40
CA ARG A 507 -7.38 0.00 69.63
C ARG A 507 -7.50 -1.48 69.31
#